data_AF-A0A9P3LF85-F1
#
_entry.id   AF-A0A9P3LF85-F1
#
_cell.length_a   1.000
_cell.length_b   1.000
_cell.length_c   1.000
_cell.angle_alpha   90.00
_cell.angle_beta   90.00
_cell.angle_gamma   90.00
#
_symmetry.space_group_name_H-M   'P 1'
#
loop_
_entity.id
_entity.type
_entity.pdbx_description
1 polymer ?
#
loop_
_entity_poly.entity_id
_entity_poly.type
_entity_poly.pdbx_seq_one_letter_code
_entity_poly.pdbx_strand_id
1 'polypeptide(L)'
;MDAENRAELSEKFGNLLTDDALIDQLVDLCRNYNLTGENLFYKWEAKYLTVGISSIRPPVTKETIEGLKEQLLEDAKQVKKQAQIAQRGRGALGGLQRKDLFNLGRGSIKAEPLEHKPFASTSTSFSTVPDAKWRTAGPSKVTVSCPDLQKTTRRERSYRYMYEKISERSLALDDRIDDFAELVQSVHNIEDFGDPAASSEEKTTVVGRIVFDADSTSASPVKLNEAILTLESSRSMGSGARIPLRLDPSVRLKEGKKGIGGVGFFPGAIVSLRGKNGGGGWFTVTEVLPLPPLPAPDVLETNGSFSVAVACGPFTADADLNYEPWKQLLAKWKTEKPEAIVLIGPFVDCAHTSIKNGEVDMLPAELFRTTILEPLQQLLDSLPGTVVVTVPSVRDIVSDHAVFPQAELASNVFDDPRIYSVPNPSQFTLNGVSFGVSSVDVLFHLRKEEFFRPMSEINSVALEDNETPASDAMAKLCRHILQQRSFYPIFPPPLDLAHEVNLDVTHSARLKLAEDAAPAVLVLPSKLKQFHKTIDQTAVVNPSFATKGTYANLKIAAGKLAQVDICKLSE
;
A
#
# COMPACT_ATOMS: atom_id res chain seq x y z
N MET A 1 -2.66 -24.02 -30.12
CA MET A 1 -1.51 -23.10 -30.26
C MET A 1 -1.96 -21.65 -30.40
N ASP A 2 -2.57 -21.18 -31.49
CA ASP A 2 -2.90 -19.74 -31.61
C ASP A 2 -3.99 -19.27 -30.62
N ALA A 3 -5.05 -20.06 -30.40
CA ALA A 3 -6.08 -19.74 -29.41
C ALA A 3 -5.55 -19.76 -27.97
N GLU A 4 -4.59 -20.65 -27.69
CA GLU A 4 -3.94 -20.83 -26.39
C GLU A 4 -2.94 -19.69 -26.12
N ASN A 5 -2.08 -19.38 -27.09
CA ASN A 5 -1.20 -18.21 -27.05
C ASN A 5 -2.01 -16.92 -26.92
N ARG A 6 -3.15 -16.79 -27.61
CA ARG A 6 -4.02 -15.63 -27.48
C ARG A 6 -4.59 -15.49 -26.06
N ALA A 7 -4.99 -16.58 -25.42
CA ALA A 7 -5.45 -16.56 -24.03
C ALA A 7 -4.31 -16.17 -23.08
N GLU A 8 -3.13 -16.80 -23.19
CA GLU A 8 -1.94 -16.47 -22.39
C GLU A 8 -1.50 -15.01 -22.56
N LEU A 9 -1.47 -14.51 -23.80
CA LEU A 9 -1.10 -13.13 -24.09
C LEU A 9 -2.16 -12.16 -23.56
N SER A 10 -3.44 -12.50 -23.64
CA SER A 10 -4.52 -11.68 -23.07
C SER A 10 -4.43 -11.63 -21.54
N GLU A 11 -4.03 -12.72 -20.89
CA GLU A 11 -3.84 -12.76 -19.44
C GLU A 11 -2.62 -11.93 -19.01
N LYS A 12 -1.47 -12.13 -19.67
CA LYS A 12 -0.20 -11.50 -19.28
C LYS A 12 -0.07 -10.04 -19.74
N PHE A 13 -0.45 -9.76 -20.99
CA PHE A 13 -0.39 -8.41 -21.57
C PHE A 13 -1.70 -7.64 -21.48
N GLY A 14 -2.83 -8.25 -21.09
CA GLY A 14 -4.16 -7.61 -21.07
C GLY A 14 -4.16 -6.26 -20.37
N ASN A 15 -3.53 -6.20 -19.20
CA ASN A 15 -3.40 -4.95 -18.48
C ASN A 15 -2.37 -4.00 -19.08
N LEU A 16 -1.52 -4.39 -20.02
CA LEU A 16 -0.44 -3.55 -20.59
C LEU A 16 -0.75 -3.02 -22.00
N LEU A 17 -1.72 -3.59 -22.73
CA LEU A 17 -2.01 -3.28 -24.13
C LEU A 17 -2.67 -1.92 -24.34
N THR A 18 -2.10 -1.04 -25.14
CA THR A 18 -2.77 0.24 -25.48
C THR A 18 -4.01 0.06 -26.36
N ASP A 19 -4.07 -1.05 -27.11
CA ASP A 19 -5.16 -1.42 -28.00
C ASP A 19 -5.25 -2.95 -28.03
N ASP A 20 -6.46 -3.50 -27.85
CA ASP A 20 -6.72 -4.94 -27.87
C ASP A 20 -6.36 -5.57 -29.22
N ALA A 21 -6.32 -4.78 -30.32
CA ALA A 21 -5.85 -5.22 -31.63
C ALA A 21 -4.34 -5.54 -31.67
N LEU A 22 -3.56 -5.11 -30.67
CA LEU A 22 -2.14 -5.45 -30.57
C LEU A 22 -1.90 -6.90 -30.15
N ILE A 23 -2.91 -7.58 -29.60
CA ILE A 23 -2.83 -9.02 -29.27
C ILE A 23 -2.55 -9.84 -30.51
N ASP A 24 -3.17 -9.52 -31.65
CA ASP A 24 -2.95 -10.25 -32.90
C ASP A 24 -1.49 -10.15 -33.37
N GLN A 25 -0.86 -9.00 -33.19
CA GLN A 25 0.55 -8.81 -33.53
C GLN A 25 1.47 -9.62 -32.61
N LEU A 26 1.13 -9.75 -31.32
CA LEU A 26 1.86 -10.59 -30.38
C LEU A 26 1.68 -12.08 -30.69
N VAL A 27 0.47 -12.51 -31.07
CA VAL A 27 0.20 -13.89 -31.54
C VAL A 27 1.03 -14.19 -32.79
N ASP A 28 1.14 -13.25 -33.72
CA ASP A 28 2.00 -13.39 -34.90
C ASP A 28 3.48 -13.51 -34.52
N LEU A 29 3.97 -12.80 -33.50
CA LEU A 29 5.33 -12.99 -32.99
C LEU A 29 5.54 -14.37 -32.37
N CYS A 30 4.59 -14.86 -31.56
CA CYS A 30 4.61 -16.23 -31.04
C CYS A 30 4.72 -17.26 -32.18
N ARG A 31 3.91 -17.09 -33.24
CA ARG A 31 3.93 -17.98 -34.41
C ARG A 31 5.26 -17.92 -35.17
N ASN A 32 5.78 -16.71 -35.41
CA ASN A 32 6.98 -16.50 -36.22
C ASN A 32 8.27 -16.98 -35.53
N TYR A 33 8.33 -16.91 -34.20
CA TYR A 33 9.51 -17.29 -33.41
C TYR A 33 9.33 -18.60 -32.63
N ASN A 34 8.22 -19.31 -32.84
CA ASN A 34 7.86 -20.55 -32.14
C ASN A 34 7.96 -20.42 -30.61
N LEU A 35 7.35 -19.35 -30.08
CA LEU A 35 7.29 -19.05 -28.65
C LEU A 35 5.86 -19.25 -28.13
N THR A 36 5.72 -19.70 -26.89
CA THR A 36 4.45 -19.60 -26.16
C THR A 36 4.16 -18.13 -25.81
N GLY A 37 2.91 -17.81 -25.51
CA GLY A 37 2.52 -16.45 -25.08
C GLY A 37 3.29 -16.03 -23.83
N GLU A 38 3.45 -16.96 -22.88
CA GLU A 38 4.25 -16.75 -21.67
C GLU A 38 5.74 -16.47 -21.96
N ASN A 39 6.38 -17.23 -22.85
CA ASN A 39 7.80 -17.01 -23.17
C ASN A 39 8.03 -15.70 -23.91
N LEU A 40 7.09 -15.28 -24.77
CA LEU A 40 7.14 -13.97 -25.41
C LEU A 40 7.03 -12.86 -24.38
N PHE A 41 6.15 -13.01 -23.38
CA PHE A 41 6.02 -12.08 -22.27
C PHE A 41 7.31 -11.95 -21.45
N TYR A 42 7.95 -13.06 -21.07
CA TYR A 42 9.22 -13.00 -20.32
C TYR A 42 10.35 -12.35 -21.13
N LYS A 43 10.43 -12.60 -22.43
CA LYS A 43 11.40 -11.91 -23.30
C LYS A 43 11.16 -10.41 -23.36
N TRP A 44 9.90 -10.00 -23.44
CA TRP A 44 9.52 -8.59 -23.35
C TRP A 44 9.91 -8.00 -21.99
N GLU A 45 9.60 -8.66 -20.88
CA GLU A 45 9.97 -8.18 -19.54
C GLU A 45 11.50 -8.04 -19.38
N ALA A 46 12.27 -9.03 -19.84
CA ALA A 46 13.73 -9.02 -19.80
C ALA A 46 14.33 -7.85 -20.58
N LYS A 47 13.75 -7.50 -21.73
CA LYS A 47 14.17 -6.32 -22.51
C LYS A 47 14.11 -5.05 -21.67
N TYR A 48 12.95 -4.79 -21.05
CA TYR A 48 12.71 -3.57 -20.30
C TYR A 48 13.29 -3.62 -18.88
N LEU A 49 13.77 -4.77 -18.41
CA LEU A 49 14.68 -4.86 -17.27
C LEU A 49 16.08 -4.34 -17.63
N THR A 50 16.57 -4.62 -18.84
CA THR A 50 17.94 -4.29 -19.26
C THR A 50 18.10 -2.83 -19.66
N VAL A 51 17.04 -2.18 -20.16
CA VAL A 51 17.08 -0.80 -20.68
C VAL A 51 17.07 0.27 -19.56
N GLY A 52 17.02 -0.12 -18.28
CA GLY A 52 17.14 0.83 -17.17
C GLY A 52 15.92 1.76 -16.99
N ILE A 53 14.81 1.49 -17.68
CA ILE A 53 13.51 2.14 -17.43
C ILE A 53 12.98 1.53 -16.12
N SER A 54 13.29 2.22 -15.04
CA SER A 54 12.92 1.87 -13.68
C SER A 54 11.40 1.92 -13.48
N SER A 55 10.92 0.98 -12.67
CA SER A 55 9.65 1.04 -11.93
C SER A 55 8.34 0.85 -12.71
N ILE A 56 8.31 0.98 -14.04
CA ILE A 56 7.07 0.90 -14.83
C ILE A 56 7.18 -0.18 -15.92
N ARG A 57 6.24 -1.14 -15.98
CA ARG A 57 6.03 -1.97 -17.17
C ARG A 57 5.51 -1.03 -18.28
N PRO A 58 6.30 -0.73 -19.33
CA PRO A 58 5.84 0.22 -20.33
C PRO A 58 4.57 -0.33 -21.00
N PRO A 59 3.62 0.55 -21.37
CA PRO A 59 2.45 0.11 -22.11
C PRO A 59 2.90 -0.52 -23.43
N VAL A 60 2.24 -1.60 -23.83
CA VAL A 60 2.50 -2.23 -25.12
C VAL A 60 1.89 -1.36 -26.21
N THR A 61 2.76 -0.65 -26.92
CA THR A 61 2.48 0.10 -28.15
C THR A 61 3.04 -0.64 -29.36
N LYS A 62 2.68 -0.23 -30.58
CA LYS A 62 3.28 -0.75 -31.81
C LYS A 62 4.82 -0.65 -31.80
N GLU A 63 5.36 0.46 -31.29
CA GLU A 63 6.81 0.69 -31.19
C GLU A 63 7.47 -0.32 -30.25
N THR A 64 6.84 -0.64 -29.10
CA THR A 64 7.39 -1.64 -28.18
C THR A 64 7.38 -3.05 -28.77
N ILE A 65 6.39 -3.38 -29.60
CA ILE A 65 6.28 -4.66 -30.32
C ILE A 65 7.33 -4.73 -31.43
N GLU A 66 7.54 -3.66 -32.17
CA GLU A 66 8.61 -3.57 -33.17
C GLU A 66 9.99 -3.75 -32.53
N GLY A 67 10.23 -3.07 -31.41
CA GLY A 67 11.45 -3.26 -30.65
C GLY A 67 11.61 -4.71 -30.13
N LEU A 68 10.53 -5.36 -29.68
CA LEU A 68 10.58 -6.77 -29.26
C LEU A 68 10.92 -7.68 -30.46
N LYS A 69 10.33 -7.41 -31.62
CA LYS A 69 10.59 -8.12 -32.87
C LYS A 69 12.06 -8.00 -33.30
N GLU A 70 12.67 -6.81 -33.16
CA GLU A 70 14.09 -6.60 -33.45
C GLU A 70 15.00 -7.43 -32.55
N GLN A 71 14.71 -7.46 -31.24
CA GLN A 71 15.48 -8.27 -30.30
C GLN A 71 15.33 -9.77 -30.59
N LEU A 72 14.12 -10.25 -30.87
CA LEU A 72 13.89 -11.65 -31.25
C LEU A 72 14.66 -12.02 -32.53
N LEU A 73 14.78 -11.08 -33.46
CA LEU A 73 15.54 -11.25 -34.69
C LEU A 73 17.05 -11.29 -34.43
N GLU A 74 17.54 -10.48 -33.49
CA GLU A 74 18.94 -10.50 -33.04
C GLU A 74 19.29 -11.79 -32.28
N ASP A 75 18.44 -12.22 -31.35
CA ASP A 75 18.55 -13.50 -30.64
C ASP A 75 18.63 -14.66 -31.64
N ALA A 76 17.74 -14.68 -32.64
CA ALA A 76 17.73 -15.70 -33.68
C ALA A 76 19.02 -15.69 -34.53
N LYS A 77 19.61 -14.51 -34.79
CA LYS A 77 20.91 -14.38 -35.46
C LYS A 77 22.04 -14.91 -34.57
N GLN A 78 22.04 -14.61 -33.28
CA GLN A 78 23.05 -15.10 -32.34
C GLN A 78 23.01 -16.62 -32.20
N VAL A 79 21.82 -17.22 -32.09
CA VAL A 79 21.65 -18.69 -32.04
C VAL A 79 22.19 -19.34 -33.31
N LYS A 80 21.91 -18.77 -34.50
CA LYS A 80 22.47 -19.27 -35.78
C LYS A 80 24.00 -19.14 -35.83
N LYS A 81 24.56 -18.05 -35.30
CA LYS A 81 26.02 -17.83 -35.23
C LYS A 81 26.68 -18.82 -34.27
N GLN A 82 26.10 -19.07 -33.10
CA GLN A 82 26.59 -20.05 -32.13
C GLN A 82 26.51 -21.48 -32.69
N ALA A 83 25.44 -21.83 -33.39
CA ALA A 83 25.31 -23.12 -34.08
C ALA A 83 26.37 -23.31 -35.18
N GLN A 84 26.70 -22.26 -35.95
CA GLN A 84 27.78 -22.29 -36.95
C GLN A 84 29.17 -22.43 -36.32
N ILE A 85 29.42 -21.79 -35.18
CA ILE A 85 30.69 -21.91 -34.45
C ILE A 85 30.85 -23.33 -33.87
N ALA A 86 29.78 -23.90 -33.30
CA ALA A 86 29.77 -25.28 -32.81
C ALA A 86 30.00 -26.32 -33.92
N GLN A 87 29.51 -26.07 -35.14
CA GLN A 87 29.80 -26.91 -36.31
C GLN A 87 31.25 -26.78 -36.80
N ARG A 88 31.85 -25.58 -36.74
CA ARG A 88 33.27 -25.38 -37.09
C ARG A 88 34.25 -25.97 -36.06
N GLY A 89 33.88 -25.98 -34.77
CA GLY A 89 34.68 -26.57 -33.69
C GLY A 89 34.84 -28.10 -33.77
N ARG A 90 34.02 -28.80 -34.55
CA ARG A 90 34.15 -30.26 -34.78
C ARG A 90 35.09 -30.64 -35.95
N GLY A 91 35.59 -29.67 -36.72
CA GLY A 91 36.41 -29.90 -37.92
C GLY A 91 37.92 -29.73 -37.79
N ALA A 92 38.45 -29.39 -36.60
CA ALA A 92 39.88 -29.11 -36.42
C ALA A 92 40.45 -29.83 -35.20
N LEU A 93 40.51 -31.16 -35.26
CA LEU A 93 41.32 -31.99 -34.36
C LEU A 93 42.39 -32.68 -35.20
N GLY A 94 43.44 -31.92 -35.51
CA GLY A 94 44.60 -32.38 -36.25
C GLY A 94 45.81 -31.50 -35.96
N GLY A 95 46.57 -31.87 -34.93
CA GLY A 95 47.97 -31.45 -34.77
C GLY A 95 48.22 -30.24 -33.87
N LEU A 96 48.87 -30.51 -32.73
CA LEU A 96 50.06 -29.85 -32.17
C LEU A 96 50.05 -29.67 -30.65
N GLN A 97 51.25 -29.88 -30.11
CA GLN A 97 51.59 -30.22 -28.75
C GLN A 97 51.65 -29.02 -27.79
N ARG A 98 51.32 -29.33 -26.53
CA ARG A 98 51.86 -28.82 -25.25
C ARG A 98 53.01 -27.79 -25.30
N LYS A 99 52.78 -26.67 -24.61
CA LYS A 99 53.61 -25.95 -23.60
C LYS A 99 52.85 -24.65 -23.30
N ASP A 100 52.48 -24.21 -22.09
CA ASP A 100 52.99 -24.42 -20.74
C ASP A 100 51.84 -24.33 -19.72
N LEU A 101 51.84 -25.24 -18.75
CA LEU A 101 51.09 -25.12 -17.50
C LEU A 101 52.11 -25.13 -16.37
N PHE A 102 52.20 -24.03 -15.60
CA PHE A 102 52.41 -24.06 -14.15
C PHE A 102 52.11 -22.67 -13.56
N ASN A 103 50.92 -22.51 -12.96
CA ASN A 103 50.86 -22.03 -11.59
C ASN A 103 49.62 -22.59 -10.86
N LEU A 104 49.89 -23.33 -9.79
CA LEU A 104 48.94 -23.90 -8.83
C LEU A 104 48.24 -22.76 -8.04
N GLY A 105 47.04 -22.89 -7.47
CA GLY A 105 46.14 -24.02 -7.32
C GLY A 105 45.10 -23.71 -6.24
N ARG A 106 43.88 -24.26 -6.39
CA ARG A 106 43.00 -24.63 -5.27
C ARG A 106 42.05 -25.72 -5.74
N GLY A 107 42.01 -26.82 -4.98
CA GLY A 107 41.43 -28.10 -5.38
C GLY A 107 39.92 -28.06 -5.53
N SER A 108 39.45 -28.73 -6.59
CA SER A 108 38.05 -29.05 -6.84
C SER A 108 37.78 -30.48 -6.38
N ILE A 109 36.85 -30.66 -5.44
CA ILE A 109 36.18 -31.94 -5.24
C ILE A 109 35.09 -32.05 -6.31
N LYS A 110 35.03 -33.22 -6.95
CA LYS A 110 34.09 -33.58 -8.01
C LYS A 110 32.66 -33.67 -7.45
N ALA A 111 31.72 -32.98 -8.07
CA ALA A 111 30.30 -33.33 -8.03
C ALA A 111 29.91 -33.82 -9.43
N GLU A 112 29.32 -35.01 -9.51
CA GLU A 112 28.74 -35.53 -10.74
C GLU A 112 27.53 -34.66 -11.16
N PRO A 113 27.31 -34.43 -12.46
CA PRO A 113 26.13 -33.71 -12.92
C PRO A 113 24.92 -34.62 -12.76
N LEU A 114 24.13 -34.40 -11.71
CA LEU A 114 22.74 -34.84 -11.70
C LEU A 114 22.02 -34.13 -12.83
N GLU A 115 21.33 -34.90 -13.68
CA GLU A 115 20.47 -34.38 -14.73
C GLU A 115 19.50 -33.35 -14.12
N HIS A 116 19.70 -32.07 -14.48
CA HIS A 116 18.67 -31.07 -14.33
C HIS A 116 17.52 -31.45 -15.25
N LYS A 117 16.54 -32.18 -14.72
CA LYS A 117 15.17 -32.02 -15.23
C LYS A 117 14.84 -30.54 -15.03
N PRO A 118 14.45 -29.81 -16.09
CA PRO A 118 14.05 -28.42 -15.93
C PRO A 118 12.93 -28.39 -14.89
N PHE A 119 13.13 -27.58 -13.86
CA PHE A 119 12.07 -27.20 -12.95
C PHE A 119 11.05 -26.48 -13.83
N ALA A 120 9.98 -27.18 -14.19
CA ALA A 120 8.83 -26.54 -14.77
C ALA A 120 8.34 -25.57 -13.70
N SER A 121 8.61 -24.28 -13.90
CA SER A 121 7.76 -23.26 -13.30
C SER A 121 6.38 -23.51 -13.89
N THR A 122 5.57 -24.30 -13.18
CA THR A 122 4.13 -24.25 -13.34
C THR A 122 3.72 -22.86 -12.88
N SER A 123 3.82 -21.91 -13.80
CA SER A 123 2.93 -20.76 -13.80
C SER A 123 1.54 -21.34 -13.59
N THR A 124 0.91 -20.92 -12.50
CA THR A 124 -0.44 -21.32 -12.18
C THR A 124 -1.35 -20.63 -13.19
N SER A 125 -1.37 -21.15 -14.42
CA SER A 125 -2.43 -20.86 -15.37
C SER A 125 -3.69 -21.34 -14.67
N PHE A 126 -4.52 -20.39 -14.22
CA PHE A 126 -5.88 -20.73 -13.82
C PHE A 126 -6.48 -21.47 -15.01
N SER A 127 -6.77 -22.76 -14.82
CA SER A 127 -7.51 -23.51 -15.82
C SER A 127 -8.73 -22.69 -16.19
N THR A 128 -8.95 -22.50 -17.49
CA THR A 128 -10.16 -21.92 -18.09
C THR A 128 -11.33 -21.94 -17.11
N VAL A 129 -11.69 -20.76 -16.58
CA VAL A 129 -12.82 -20.58 -15.66
C VAL A 129 -14.00 -21.32 -16.28
N PRO A 130 -14.49 -22.44 -15.70
CA PRO A 130 -15.73 -23.03 -16.15
C PRO A 130 -16.79 -21.94 -15.99
N ASP A 131 -17.58 -21.64 -17.02
CA ASP A 131 -18.63 -20.60 -17.01
C ASP A 131 -19.22 -20.42 -15.61
N ALA A 132 -18.79 -19.35 -14.91
CA ALA A 132 -19.09 -19.17 -13.50
C ALA A 132 -20.62 -18.99 -13.35
N LYS A 133 -21.29 -20.04 -12.86
CA LYS A 133 -22.74 -20.07 -12.63
C LYS A 133 -23.10 -19.32 -11.34
N TRP A 134 -22.90 -18.00 -11.28
CA TRP A 134 -23.54 -17.20 -10.23
C TRP A 134 -25.05 -17.16 -10.51
N ARG A 135 -25.87 -17.41 -9.49
CA ARG A 135 -27.27 -17.79 -9.72
C ARG A 135 -28.21 -16.60 -9.90
N THR A 136 -27.93 -15.45 -9.26
CA THR A 136 -28.79 -14.27 -9.37
C THR A 136 -28.08 -12.99 -8.88
N ALA A 137 -27.46 -12.21 -9.78
CA ALA A 137 -27.15 -10.81 -9.47
C ALA A 137 -28.44 -9.99 -9.66
N GLY A 138 -28.93 -9.39 -8.58
CA GLY A 138 -30.07 -8.47 -8.61
C GLY A 138 -29.59 -7.02 -8.74
N PRO A 139 -30.49 -6.07 -9.01
CA PRO A 139 -30.12 -4.65 -9.01
C PRO A 139 -29.65 -4.24 -7.61
N SER A 140 -28.43 -3.71 -7.50
CA SER A 140 -27.95 -3.11 -6.24
C SER A 140 -28.46 -1.68 -6.11
N LYS A 141 -28.80 -1.29 -4.88
CA LYS A 141 -29.08 0.10 -4.52
C LYS A 141 -27.81 0.90 -4.20
N VAL A 142 -26.66 0.21 -4.10
CA VAL A 142 -25.37 0.82 -3.81
C VAL A 142 -24.55 0.86 -5.08
N THR A 143 -24.18 2.06 -5.49
CA THR A 143 -23.23 2.28 -6.57
C THR A 143 -21.84 2.41 -5.97
N VAL A 144 -20.94 1.53 -6.38
CA VAL A 144 -19.51 1.60 -6.04
C VAL A 144 -18.81 2.43 -7.12
N SER A 145 -18.12 3.48 -6.71
CA SER A 145 -17.25 4.24 -7.61
C SER A 145 -15.87 4.35 -6.97
N CYS A 146 -14.85 3.93 -7.68
CA CYS A 146 -13.47 4.03 -7.21
C CYS A 146 -12.66 4.61 -8.37
N PRO A 147 -12.16 5.86 -8.26
CA PRO A 147 -11.29 6.45 -9.28
C PRO A 147 -10.09 5.55 -9.60
N ASP A 148 -9.62 4.80 -8.60
CA ASP A 148 -8.54 3.84 -8.76
C ASP A 148 -8.92 2.70 -9.72
N LEU A 149 -10.18 2.27 -9.83
CA LEU A 149 -10.54 1.12 -10.68
C LEU A 149 -10.52 1.40 -12.20
N GLN A 150 -10.18 2.62 -12.64
CA GLN A 150 -10.00 2.92 -14.06
C GLN A 150 -8.78 2.17 -14.65
N LYS A 151 -8.91 1.66 -15.89
CA LYS A 151 -7.88 0.81 -16.55
C LYS A 151 -6.49 1.46 -16.63
N THR A 152 -6.43 2.77 -16.81
CA THR A 152 -5.17 3.55 -16.84
C THR A 152 -4.47 3.52 -15.49
N THR A 153 -5.20 3.80 -14.42
CA THR A 153 -4.70 3.82 -13.04
C THR A 153 -4.28 2.42 -12.56
N ARG A 154 -4.96 1.36 -13.04
CA ARG A 154 -4.60 -0.05 -12.76
C ARG A 154 -3.19 -0.42 -13.23
N ARG A 155 -2.76 0.08 -14.40
CA ARG A 155 -1.41 -0.18 -14.94
C ARG A 155 -0.32 0.37 -14.06
N GLU A 156 -0.53 1.59 -13.61
CA GLU A 156 0.42 2.32 -12.77
C GLU A 156 0.55 1.71 -11.38
N ARG A 157 -0.44 0.92 -10.92
CA ARG A 157 -0.40 0.22 -9.62
C ARG A 157 0.31 -1.14 -9.67
N SER A 158 0.38 -1.79 -10.82
CA SER A 158 1.25 -2.96 -11.02
C SER A 158 2.72 -2.54 -11.24
N TYR A 159 3.19 -1.61 -10.41
CA TYR A 159 4.55 -1.09 -10.46
C TYR A 159 5.55 -2.12 -9.93
N ARG A 160 6.83 -1.94 -10.30
CA ARG A 160 7.91 -2.81 -9.82
C ARG A 160 8.40 -2.29 -8.47
N TYR A 161 8.32 -3.14 -7.44
CA TYR A 161 8.67 -2.78 -6.06
C TYR A 161 9.89 -3.51 -5.50
N MET A 162 10.40 -4.56 -6.17
CA MET A 162 11.55 -5.34 -5.69
C MET A 162 12.90 -4.61 -5.85
N TYR A 163 12.88 -3.33 -6.20
CA TYR A 163 14.05 -2.48 -6.34
C TYR A 163 13.67 -1.00 -6.17
N GLU A 164 14.27 -0.32 -5.19
CA GLU A 164 14.15 1.13 -5.01
C GLU A 164 15.52 1.80 -5.24
N LYS A 165 15.56 2.87 -6.03
CA LYS A 165 16.77 3.71 -6.09
C LYS A 165 16.81 4.65 -4.90
N ILE A 166 17.99 4.76 -4.27
CA ILE A 166 18.22 5.70 -3.15
C ILE A 166 17.88 7.14 -3.55
N SER A 167 18.18 7.53 -4.80
CA SER A 167 17.86 8.87 -5.31
C SER A 167 16.36 9.13 -5.37
N GLU A 168 15.57 8.18 -5.87
CA GLU A 168 14.11 8.29 -5.99
C GLU A 168 13.46 8.29 -4.61
N ARG A 169 13.93 7.39 -3.72
CA ARG A 169 13.51 7.35 -2.32
C ARG A 169 13.75 8.67 -1.61
N SER A 170 14.93 9.27 -1.82
CA SER A 170 15.24 10.55 -1.20
C SER A 170 14.43 11.71 -1.76
N LEU A 171 14.06 11.67 -3.05
CA LEU A 171 13.19 12.69 -3.66
C LEU A 171 11.78 12.61 -3.10
N ALA A 172 11.15 11.43 -3.07
CA ALA A 172 9.80 11.27 -2.53
C ALA A 172 9.67 11.73 -1.06
N LEU A 173 10.75 11.56 -0.29
CA LEU A 173 10.83 12.03 1.09
C LEU A 173 11.01 13.55 1.22
N ASP A 174 11.65 14.20 0.25
CA ASP A 174 11.91 15.64 0.20
C ASP A 174 10.66 16.38 -0.32
N ASP A 175 10.05 15.87 -1.40
CA ASP A 175 8.81 16.37 -2.00
C ASP A 175 7.70 16.47 -0.95
N ARG A 176 7.62 15.49 -0.05
CA ARG A 176 6.65 15.53 1.05
C ARG A 176 6.85 16.70 2.01
N ILE A 177 8.09 17.11 2.29
CA ILE A 177 8.35 18.26 3.16
C ILE A 177 7.92 19.54 2.43
N ASP A 178 8.25 19.66 1.15
CA ASP A 178 7.94 20.82 0.32
C ASP A 178 6.42 20.97 0.08
N ASP A 179 5.70 19.89 -0.24
CA ASP A 179 4.23 19.86 -0.35
C ASP A 179 3.56 20.44 0.92
N PHE A 180 4.07 20.08 2.10
CA PHE A 180 3.55 20.60 3.37
C PHE A 180 4.01 22.02 3.68
N ALA A 181 5.22 22.41 3.24
CA ALA A 181 5.70 23.78 3.38
C ALA A 181 4.80 24.75 2.59
N GLU A 182 4.47 24.43 1.33
CA GLU A 182 3.54 25.21 0.51
C GLU A 182 2.16 25.33 1.18
N LEU A 183 1.64 24.21 1.67
CA LEU A 183 0.37 24.17 2.38
C LEU A 183 0.37 25.08 3.62
N VAL A 184 1.39 24.96 4.47
CA VAL A 184 1.55 25.75 5.69
C VAL A 184 1.73 27.24 5.36
N GLN A 185 2.48 27.56 4.30
CA GLN A 185 2.71 28.94 3.85
C GLN A 185 1.40 29.63 3.49
N SER A 186 0.55 28.95 2.71
CA SER A 186 -0.72 29.49 2.22
C SER A 186 -1.72 29.80 3.34
N VAL A 187 -1.75 29.00 4.41
CA VAL A 187 -2.74 29.13 5.49
C VAL A 187 -2.27 30.07 6.60
N HIS A 188 -0.98 30.02 6.94
CA HIS A 188 -0.43 30.85 8.03
C HIS A 188 0.10 32.20 7.55
N ASN A 189 0.02 32.52 6.24
CA ASN A 189 0.54 33.73 5.61
C ASN A 189 2.03 33.97 5.97
N ILE A 190 2.83 32.91 5.84
CA ILE A 190 4.27 32.99 6.12
C ILE A 190 4.95 33.57 4.88
N GLU A 191 5.72 34.64 5.03
CA GLU A 191 6.48 35.24 3.92
C GLU A 191 7.54 34.26 3.42
N ASP A 192 8.50 33.91 4.28
CA ASP A 192 9.57 32.98 3.98
C ASP A 192 9.83 32.02 5.15
N PHE A 193 10.23 30.79 4.82
CA PHE A 193 10.75 29.83 5.79
C PHE A 193 12.24 30.07 6.03
N GLY A 194 12.68 29.88 7.28
CA GLY A 194 14.10 29.94 7.62
C GLY A 194 14.80 28.59 7.48
N ASP A 195 16.13 28.62 7.36
CA ASP A 195 16.97 27.43 7.54
C ASP A 195 17.12 27.14 9.05
N PRO A 196 16.63 25.99 9.57
CA PRO A 196 16.72 25.69 10.99
C PRO A 196 18.16 25.42 11.47
N ALA A 197 19.10 25.12 10.57
CA ALA A 197 20.52 24.92 10.89
C ALA A 197 21.31 26.24 10.89
N ALA A 198 20.82 27.28 10.22
CA ALA A 198 21.46 28.60 10.21
C ALA A 198 21.27 29.31 11.55
N SER A 199 22.37 29.90 12.07
CA SER A 199 22.28 30.68 13.30
C SER A 199 21.58 32.01 13.05
N SER A 200 20.58 32.31 13.87
CA SER A 200 19.84 33.57 13.84
C SER A 200 19.39 33.98 15.25
N GLU A 201 19.45 35.28 15.52
CA GLU A 201 18.90 35.85 16.76
C GLU A 201 17.37 36.03 16.71
N GLU A 202 16.84 36.15 15.50
CA GLU A 202 15.42 36.32 15.21
C GLU A 202 14.68 34.98 15.17
N LYS A 203 13.37 35.03 15.47
CA LYS A 203 12.54 33.84 15.39
C LYS A 203 12.07 33.61 13.96
N THR A 204 12.41 32.46 13.40
CA THR A 204 11.98 32.02 12.07
C THR A 204 10.95 30.88 12.18
N THR A 205 10.15 30.74 11.14
CA THR A 205 9.25 29.59 10.97
C THR A 205 9.93 28.58 10.06
N VAL A 206 9.86 27.30 10.42
CA VAL A 206 10.50 26.20 9.71
C VAL A 206 9.51 25.05 9.55
N VAL A 207 9.63 24.30 8.45
CA VAL A 207 8.89 23.07 8.22
C VAL A 207 9.89 21.94 8.01
N GLY A 208 9.62 20.78 8.57
CA GLY A 208 10.51 19.64 8.41
C GLY A 208 9.91 18.35 8.94
N ARG A 209 10.64 17.27 8.71
CA ARG A 209 10.29 15.93 9.18
C ARG A 209 10.96 15.65 10.51
N ILE A 210 10.21 15.11 11.46
CA ILE A 210 10.76 14.56 12.69
C ILE A 210 11.53 13.28 12.40
N VAL A 211 12.77 13.22 12.86
CA VAL A 211 13.66 12.06 12.77
C VAL A 211 14.36 11.82 14.11
N PHE A 212 14.95 10.64 14.26
CA PHE A 212 15.91 10.38 15.34
C PHE A 212 17.20 11.19 15.10
N ASP A 213 17.99 11.39 16.16
CA ASP A 213 19.36 11.88 15.98
C ASP A 213 20.20 10.88 15.16
N ALA A 214 21.33 11.34 14.63
CA ALA A 214 22.16 10.53 13.73
C ALA A 214 22.70 9.25 14.40
N ASP A 215 23.00 9.33 15.70
CA ASP A 215 23.69 8.28 16.45
C ASP A 215 22.73 7.21 17.02
N SER A 216 21.42 7.48 17.12
CA SER A 216 20.43 6.52 17.64
C SER A 216 19.97 5.47 16.62
N THR A 217 20.48 5.52 15.38
CA THR A 217 20.02 4.64 14.29
C THR A 217 20.68 3.26 14.28
N SER A 218 21.71 3.02 15.11
CA SER A 218 22.46 1.76 15.13
C SER A 218 22.22 0.95 16.41
N ALA A 219 21.55 -0.20 16.25
CA ALA A 219 21.61 -1.41 17.11
C ALA A 219 20.50 -1.67 18.16
N SER A 220 19.49 -0.82 18.37
CA SER A 220 18.35 -1.15 19.25
C SER A 220 17.08 -0.37 18.89
N PRO A 221 15.86 -0.87 19.22
CA PRO A 221 14.63 -0.11 19.05
C PRO A 221 14.64 1.09 20.01
N VAL A 222 15.14 2.23 19.54
CA VAL A 222 15.16 3.48 20.30
C VAL A 222 13.82 4.18 20.12
N LYS A 223 13.13 4.48 21.22
CA LYS A 223 11.88 5.25 21.19
C LYS A 223 12.19 6.74 21.22
N LEU A 224 11.46 7.51 20.40
CA LEU A 224 11.57 8.96 20.35
C LEU A 224 11.35 9.58 21.74
N ASN A 225 12.22 10.52 22.08
CA ASN A 225 12.15 11.33 23.30
C ASN A 225 12.79 12.69 23.03
N GLU A 226 12.68 13.63 23.97
CA GLU A 226 13.15 15.01 23.80
C GLU A 226 14.66 15.13 23.51
N ALA A 227 15.49 14.20 24.00
CA ALA A 227 16.94 14.28 23.81
C ALA A 227 17.39 13.92 22.39
N ILE A 228 16.61 13.08 21.69
CA ILE A 228 16.92 12.58 20.34
C ILE A 228 15.93 13.10 19.29
N LEU A 229 15.12 14.11 19.65
CA LEU A 229 14.16 14.75 18.76
C LEU A 229 14.91 15.65 17.78
N THR A 230 14.94 15.28 16.52
CA THR A 230 15.67 16.00 15.46
C THR A 230 14.72 16.40 14.34
N LEU A 231 14.95 17.57 13.76
CA LEU A 231 14.24 18.05 12.58
C LEU A 231 15.12 17.90 11.35
N GLU A 232 14.59 17.26 10.32
CA GLU A 232 15.16 17.20 8.98
C GLU A 232 14.43 18.22 8.09
N SER A 233 15.17 19.19 7.56
CA SER A 233 14.66 20.18 6.59
C SER A 233 14.65 19.59 5.18
N SER A 234 13.90 20.22 4.27
CA SER A 234 14.01 19.90 2.85
C SER A 234 15.32 20.40 2.25
N ARG A 235 15.65 19.93 1.04
CA ARG A 235 16.82 20.42 0.28
C ARG A 235 16.67 21.89 -0.08
N SER A 236 15.48 22.32 -0.46
CA SER A 236 15.17 23.69 -0.83
C SER A 236 15.26 24.66 0.36
N MET A 237 14.80 24.24 1.54
CA MET A 237 14.77 25.08 2.75
C MET A 237 16.10 25.12 3.52
N GLY A 238 16.76 23.96 3.71
CA GLY A 238 17.92 23.84 4.60
C GLY A 238 18.96 22.82 4.11
N SER A 239 19.04 22.60 2.79
CA SER A 239 19.98 21.64 2.19
C SER A 239 19.87 20.21 2.73
N GLY A 240 18.70 19.81 3.25
CA GLY A 240 18.50 18.49 3.86
C GLY A 240 19.14 18.36 5.25
N ALA A 241 19.51 19.48 5.89
CA ALA A 241 20.18 19.48 7.18
C ALA A 241 19.27 18.89 8.27
N ARG A 242 19.90 18.14 9.18
CA ARG A 242 19.29 17.62 10.40
C ARG A 242 19.80 18.38 11.60
N ILE A 243 18.89 18.95 12.38
CA ILE A 243 19.22 19.77 13.55
C ILE A 243 18.41 19.30 14.77
N PRO A 244 19.05 19.06 15.93
CA PRO A 244 18.34 18.74 17.16
C PRO A 244 17.33 19.83 17.53
N LEU A 245 16.16 19.41 18.03
CA LEU A 245 15.15 20.31 18.56
C LEU A 245 15.27 20.40 20.08
N ARG A 246 15.15 21.62 20.61
CA ARG A 246 14.91 21.84 22.04
C ARG A 246 13.59 22.56 22.23
N LEU A 247 12.69 21.96 22.99
CA LEU A 247 11.40 22.56 23.26
C LEU A 247 11.56 23.54 24.43
N ASP A 248 11.23 24.81 24.21
CA ASP A 248 11.24 25.79 25.29
C ASP A 248 10.27 25.34 26.41
N PRO A 249 10.60 25.51 27.71
CA PRO A 249 9.69 25.15 28.79
C PRO A 249 8.32 25.82 28.71
N SER A 250 8.26 27.00 28.07
CA SER A 250 7.04 27.76 27.80
C SER A 250 6.49 27.56 26.39
N VAL A 251 6.91 26.50 25.67
CA VAL A 251 6.43 26.20 24.31
C VAL A 251 4.90 26.14 24.26
N ARG A 252 4.35 26.68 23.17
CA ARG A 252 2.92 26.89 23.03
C ARG A 252 2.41 26.28 21.73
N LEU A 253 1.22 25.72 21.78
CA LEU A 253 0.50 25.23 20.60
C LEU A 253 -0.47 26.33 20.13
N LYS A 254 -0.26 26.84 18.91
CA LYS A 254 -1.15 27.83 18.31
C LYS A 254 -2.34 27.12 17.67
N GLU A 255 -3.56 27.67 17.78
CA GLU A 255 -4.74 27.25 16.99
C GLU A 255 -5.06 25.74 17.06
N GLY A 256 -4.61 25.05 18.11
CA GLY A 256 -4.97 23.66 18.35
C GLY A 256 -6.42 23.53 18.79
N LYS A 257 -7.01 22.34 18.61
CA LYS A 257 -8.34 22.02 19.15
C LYS A 257 -8.33 22.18 20.68
N LYS A 258 -9.36 22.85 21.21
CA LYS A 258 -9.48 23.14 22.63
C LYS A 258 -9.44 21.86 23.46
N GLY A 259 -8.49 21.79 24.40
CA GLY A 259 -8.33 20.65 25.31
C GLY A 259 -7.50 19.50 24.76
N ILE A 260 -6.79 19.68 23.64
CA ILE A 260 -5.82 18.69 23.14
C ILE A 260 -4.65 18.49 24.11
N GLY A 261 -4.28 19.54 24.86
CA GLY A 261 -3.35 19.50 25.99
C GLY A 261 -1.87 19.36 25.63
N GLY A 262 -1.52 19.29 24.34
CA GLY A 262 -0.14 19.12 23.88
C GLY A 262 -0.06 18.57 22.46
N VAL A 263 1.16 18.22 22.04
CA VAL A 263 1.47 17.73 20.70
C VAL A 263 2.17 16.38 20.79
N GLY A 264 1.74 15.44 19.94
CA GLY A 264 2.45 14.19 19.72
C GLY A 264 3.46 14.34 18.58
N PHE A 265 4.70 13.92 18.80
CA PHE A 265 5.73 13.79 17.79
C PHE A 265 6.00 12.32 17.51
N PHE A 266 6.31 11.96 16.28
CA PHE A 266 6.72 10.61 15.91
C PHE A 266 7.64 10.66 14.68
N PRO A 267 8.52 9.67 14.47
CA PRO A 267 9.40 9.62 13.30
C PRO A 267 8.60 9.64 11.99
N GLY A 268 8.91 10.55 11.09
CA GLY A 268 8.21 10.75 9.83
C GLY A 268 7.19 11.89 9.84
N ALA A 269 6.75 12.35 11.01
CA ALA A 269 5.79 13.44 11.12
C ALA A 269 6.36 14.72 10.50
N ILE A 270 5.62 15.33 9.59
CA ILE A 270 5.90 16.70 9.14
C ILE A 270 5.37 17.66 10.20
N VAL A 271 6.17 18.63 10.59
CA VAL A 271 5.82 19.63 11.61
C VAL A 271 6.14 21.03 11.12
N SER A 272 5.36 22.00 11.60
CA SER A 272 5.66 23.43 11.43
C SER A 272 5.96 24.04 12.78
N LEU A 273 7.14 24.65 12.90
CA LEU A 273 7.70 25.12 14.16
C LEU A 273 8.16 26.57 14.03
N ARG A 274 7.99 27.35 15.10
CA ARG A 274 8.55 28.70 15.21
C ARG A 274 9.52 28.80 16.37
N GLY A 275 10.72 29.28 16.08
CA GLY A 275 11.82 29.24 17.02
C GLY A 275 13.05 29.92 16.49
N LYS A 276 14.21 29.66 17.10
CA LYS A 276 15.49 30.19 16.63
C LYS A 276 16.64 29.25 16.93
N ASN A 277 17.71 29.36 16.14
CA ASN A 277 18.98 28.70 16.41
C ASN A 277 20.01 29.76 16.85
N GLY A 278 20.25 29.84 18.15
CA GLY A 278 21.19 30.80 18.74
C GLY A 278 22.67 30.43 18.57
N GLY A 279 23.03 29.50 17.66
CA GLY A 279 24.41 29.09 17.41
C GLY A 279 24.91 27.95 18.30
N GLY A 280 24.04 27.36 19.13
CA GLY A 280 24.38 26.24 20.01
C GLY A 280 24.41 24.86 19.34
N GLY A 281 24.01 24.77 18.06
CA GLY A 281 23.87 23.50 17.35
C GLY A 281 22.52 22.81 17.57
N TRP A 282 21.48 23.55 17.96
CA TRP A 282 20.10 23.09 18.04
C TRP A 282 19.13 24.23 17.70
N PHE A 283 17.91 23.87 17.31
CA PHE A 283 16.82 24.82 17.10
C PHE A 283 15.89 24.85 18.33
N THR A 284 15.79 26.00 18.99
CA THR A 284 14.91 26.18 20.15
C THR A 284 13.50 26.55 19.69
N VAL A 285 12.55 25.64 19.91
CA VAL A 285 11.14 25.78 19.52
C VAL A 285 10.38 26.55 20.59
N THR A 286 9.70 27.62 20.20
CA THR A 286 8.86 28.42 21.11
C THR A 286 7.37 28.30 20.79
N GLU A 287 7.00 28.00 19.54
CA GLU A 287 5.62 27.77 19.13
C GLU A 287 5.56 26.60 18.16
N VAL A 288 4.52 25.78 18.29
CA VAL A 288 4.14 24.76 17.31
C VAL A 288 2.94 25.29 16.53
N LEU A 289 3.06 25.31 15.21
CA LEU A 289 1.99 25.70 14.31
C LEU A 289 1.26 24.43 13.82
N PRO A 290 -0.07 24.39 13.88
CA PRO A 290 -0.83 23.23 13.45
C PRO A 290 -0.76 23.14 11.93
N LEU A 291 -0.62 21.91 11.41
CA LEU A 291 -0.79 21.68 9.99
C LEU A 291 -2.23 22.01 9.58
N PRO A 292 -2.44 22.63 8.41
CA PRO A 292 -3.78 22.93 7.95
C PRO A 292 -4.65 21.67 7.86
N PRO A 293 -5.85 21.68 8.46
CA PRO A 293 -6.74 20.53 8.40
C PRO A 293 -7.10 20.21 6.94
N LEU A 294 -7.41 18.94 6.68
CA LEU A 294 -8.05 18.60 5.41
C LEU A 294 -9.42 19.29 5.34
N PRO A 295 -9.84 19.79 4.17
CA PRO A 295 -11.20 20.24 3.98
C PRO A 295 -12.20 19.17 4.39
N ALA A 296 -13.33 19.60 4.97
CA ALA A 296 -14.38 18.70 5.41
C ALA A 296 -14.92 17.87 4.22
N PRO A 297 -15.42 16.64 4.46
CA PRO A 297 -15.99 15.82 3.41
C PRO A 297 -17.15 16.54 2.72
N ASP A 298 -17.27 16.39 1.39
CA ASP A 298 -18.42 16.90 0.65
C ASP A 298 -19.71 16.25 1.17
N VAL A 299 -20.67 17.09 1.59
CA VAL A 299 -22.00 16.63 2.00
C VAL A 299 -22.80 16.28 0.75
N LEU A 300 -22.59 15.07 0.23
CA LEU A 300 -23.31 14.59 -0.95
C LEU A 300 -24.69 14.05 -0.55
N GLU A 301 -25.73 14.52 -1.25
CA GLU A 301 -27.08 13.97 -1.11
C GLU A 301 -27.07 12.52 -1.61
N THR A 302 -27.15 11.57 -0.69
CA THR A 302 -27.29 10.15 -1.04
C THR A 302 -28.72 9.89 -1.52
N ASN A 303 -28.89 9.02 -2.52
CA ASN A 303 -30.20 8.56 -2.98
C ASN A 303 -30.84 7.58 -1.97
N GLY A 304 -31.18 8.07 -0.78
CA GLY A 304 -31.72 7.28 0.33
C GLY A 304 -30.67 6.82 1.35
N SER A 305 -31.13 6.11 2.38
CA SER A 305 -30.28 5.50 3.40
C SER A 305 -29.85 4.10 2.99
N PHE A 306 -28.63 3.70 3.33
CA PHE A 306 -28.14 2.34 3.09
C PHE A 306 -27.24 1.83 4.22
N SER A 307 -27.12 0.51 4.32
CA SER A 307 -26.28 -0.17 5.32
C SER A 307 -24.97 -0.70 4.74
N VAL A 308 -23.87 -0.56 5.51
CA VAL A 308 -22.55 -1.07 5.16
C VAL A 308 -21.99 -1.90 6.31
N ALA A 309 -21.64 -3.15 6.07
CA ALA A 309 -20.89 -3.96 7.02
C ALA A 309 -19.38 -3.87 6.73
N VAL A 310 -18.53 -3.78 7.75
CA VAL A 310 -17.08 -3.65 7.61
C VAL A 310 -16.40 -4.66 8.53
N ALA A 311 -15.57 -5.53 7.95
CA ALA A 311 -14.80 -6.52 8.70
C ALA A 311 -13.35 -6.57 8.19
N CYS A 312 -12.43 -6.85 9.11
CA CYS A 312 -11.00 -6.95 8.81
C CYS A 312 -10.46 -8.31 9.27
N GLY A 313 -9.60 -8.91 8.45
CA GLY A 313 -8.87 -10.11 8.79
C GLY A 313 -7.84 -9.87 9.91
N PRO A 314 -7.21 -10.92 10.45
CA PRO A 314 -7.34 -12.31 10.01
C PRO A 314 -8.73 -12.88 10.29
N PHE A 315 -9.20 -13.77 9.42
CA PHE A 315 -10.53 -14.39 9.48
C PHE A 315 -10.53 -15.81 10.08
N THR A 316 -9.37 -16.28 10.52
CA THR A 316 -9.17 -17.52 11.29
C THR A 316 -8.21 -17.26 12.45
N ALA A 317 -8.37 -18.00 13.54
CA ALA A 317 -7.47 -17.91 14.69
C ALA A 317 -6.12 -18.58 14.36
N ASP A 318 -5.03 -18.16 14.99
CA ASP A 318 -3.70 -18.75 14.73
C ASP A 318 -3.56 -20.23 15.17
N ALA A 319 -4.51 -20.73 15.96
CA ALA A 319 -4.52 -22.11 16.44
C ALA A 319 -4.98 -23.12 15.38
N ASP A 320 -5.71 -22.69 14.35
CA ASP A 320 -6.30 -23.57 13.34
C ASP A 320 -6.72 -22.85 12.05
N LEU A 321 -6.95 -23.63 10.99
CA LEU A 321 -7.47 -23.14 9.71
C LEU A 321 -8.96 -23.47 9.53
N ASN A 322 -9.77 -23.43 10.60
CA ASN A 322 -11.21 -23.70 10.51
C ASN A 322 -12.04 -22.49 10.08
N TYR A 323 -11.48 -21.27 10.14
CA TYR A 323 -12.15 -20.02 9.75
C TYR A 323 -13.50 -19.81 10.46
N GLU A 324 -13.58 -20.14 11.75
CA GLU A 324 -14.78 -19.94 12.56
C GLU A 324 -15.26 -18.47 12.59
N PRO A 325 -14.38 -17.45 12.76
CA PRO A 325 -14.80 -16.05 12.67
C PRO A 325 -15.45 -15.70 11.33
N TRP A 326 -14.91 -16.23 10.22
CA TRP A 326 -15.47 -16.03 8.88
C TRP A 326 -16.88 -16.62 8.75
N LYS A 327 -17.06 -17.87 9.18
CA LYS A 327 -18.37 -18.54 9.15
C LYS A 327 -19.41 -17.77 9.97
N GLN A 328 -19.01 -17.23 11.13
CA GLN A 328 -19.88 -16.41 11.97
C GLN A 328 -20.29 -15.10 11.30
N LEU A 329 -19.35 -14.41 10.63
CA LEU A 329 -19.65 -13.21 9.83
C LEU A 329 -20.68 -13.50 8.75
N LEU A 330 -20.48 -14.55 7.96
CA LEU A 330 -21.42 -14.94 6.91
C LEU A 330 -22.82 -15.25 7.47
N ALA A 331 -22.90 -15.95 8.61
CA ALA A 331 -24.17 -16.23 9.28
C ALA A 331 -24.89 -14.97 9.78
N LYS A 332 -24.14 -14.01 10.37
CA LYS A 332 -24.67 -12.71 10.79
C LYS A 332 -25.20 -11.93 9.59
N TRP A 333 -24.42 -11.80 8.51
CA TRP A 333 -24.84 -11.05 7.32
C TRP A 333 -25.99 -11.67 6.55
N LYS A 334 -26.18 -12.99 6.63
CA LYS A 334 -27.39 -13.64 6.11
C LYS A 334 -28.67 -13.16 6.81
N THR A 335 -28.55 -12.78 8.08
CA THR A 335 -29.67 -12.26 8.89
C THR A 335 -29.80 -10.74 8.79
N GLU A 336 -28.68 -10.03 8.87
CA GLU A 336 -28.63 -8.56 8.87
C GLU A 336 -28.82 -7.95 7.48
N LYS A 337 -28.46 -8.69 6.42
CA LYS A 337 -28.63 -8.33 5.02
C LYS A 337 -28.08 -6.94 4.68
N PRO A 338 -26.78 -6.68 4.91
CA PRO A 338 -26.17 -5.40 4.57
C PRO A 338 -26.23 -5.15 3.06
N GLU A 339 -26.43 -3.89 2.66
CA GLU A 339 -26.49 -3.50 1.24
C GLU A 339 -25.10 -3.40 0.60
N ALA A 340 -24.07 -3.13 1.40
CA ALA A 340 -22.67 -3.24 1.01
C ALA A 340 -21.82 -3.90 2.10
N ILE A 341 -20.76 -4.60 1.71
CA ILE A 341 -19.78 -5.21 2.61
C ILE A 341 -18.39 -4.72 2.23
N VAL A 342 -17.61 -4.21 3.17
CA VAL A 342 -16.20 -3.89 3.01
C VAL A 342 -15.37 -4.94 3.76
N LEU A 343 -14.58 -5.72 3.03
CA LEU A 343 -13.71 -6.75 3.56
C LEU A 343 -12.25 -6.31 3.43
N ILE A 344 -11.54 -6.30 4.54
CA ILE A 344 -10.12 -5.92 4.57
C ILE A 344 -9.31 -7.17 4.92
N GLY A 345 -8.23 -7.42 4.18
CA GLY A 345 -7.35 -8.56 4.42
C GLY A 345 -6.63 -8.51 5.78
N PRO A 346 -5.82 -9.54 6.11
CA PRO A 346 -5.54 -10.70 5.28
C PRO A 346 -6.68 -11.73 5.28
N PHE A 347 -7.01 -12.24 4.11
CA PHE A 347 -7.94 -13.34 3.87
C PHE A 347 -7.29 -14.68 4.15
N VAL A 348 -6.14 -14.93 3.53
CA VAL A 348 -5.27 -16.08 3.81
C VAL A 348 -3.92 -15.51 4.23
N ASP A 349 -3.63 -15.60 5.52
CA ASP A 349 -2.54 -14.86 6.13
C ASP A 349 -1.21 -15.62 6.02
N CYS A 350 -0.24 -15.06 5.29
CA CYS A 350 1.08 -15.65 5.12
C CYS A 350 1.87 -15.77 6.44
N ALA A 351 1.46 -15.03 7.49
CA ALA A 351 2.07 -15.10 8.81
C ALA A 351 1.36 -16.07 9.78
N HIS A 352 0.25 -16.69 9.37
CA HIS A 352 -0.42 -17.74 10.16
C HIS A 352 0.54 -18.92 10.40
N THR A 353 0.60 -19.44 11.62
CA THR A 353 1.60 -20.46 12.03
C THR A 353 1.66 -21.66 11.09
N SER A 354 0.52 -22.32 10.80
CA SER A 354 0.50 -23.48 9.88
C SER A 354 0.91 -23.14 8.44
N ILE A 355 0.54 -21.96 7.93
CA ILE A 355 0.90 -21.53 6.57
C ILE A 355 2.40 -21.27 6.49
N LYS A 356 2.93 -20.52 7.47
CA LYS A 356 4.35 -20.17 7.56
C LYS A 356 5.26 -21.41 7.69
N ASN A 357 4.81 -22.43 8.42
CA ASN A 357 5.54 -23.67 8.61
C ASN A 357 5.40 -24.66 7.45
N GLY A 358 4.51 -24.39 6.47
CA GLY A 358 4.22 -25.32 5.38
C GLY A 358 3.41 -26.54 5.82
N GLU A 359 2.64 -26.43 6.91
CA GLU A 359 1.76 -27.48 7.46
C GLU A 359 0.38 -27.45 6.78
N VAL A 360 0.36 -27.27 5.45
CA VAL A 360 -0.86 -27.15 4.66
C VAL A 360 -0.69 -27.92 3.36
N ASP A 361 -1.61 -28.84 3.06
CA ASP A 361 -1.56 -29.71 1.89
C ASP A 361 -2.23 -29.11 0.63
N MET A 362 -2.75 -27.88 0.72
CA MET A 362 -3.44 -27.17 -0.35
C MET A 362 -2.65 -25.96 -0.84
N LEU A 363 -2.77 -25.65 -2.13
CA LEU A 363 -2.20 -24.42 -2.69
C LEU A 363 -2.92 -23.18 -2.15
N PRO A 364 -2.23 -22.05 -1.96
CA PRO A 364 -2.83 -20.82 -1.44
C PRO A 364 -4.08 -20.34 -2.19
N ALA A 365 -4.07 -20.42 -3.51
CA ALA A 365 -5.21 -20.02 -4.35
C ALA A 365 -6.43 -20.94 -4.16
N GLU A 366 -6.21 -22.25 -3.98
CA GLU A 366 -7.27 -23.23 -3.72
C GLU A 366 -7.86 -23.05 -2.33
N LEU A 367 -7.01 -22.84 -1.32
CA LEU A 367 -7.43 -22.54 0.05
C LEU A 367 -8.29 -21.27 0.10
N PHE A 368 -7.85 -20.19 -0.56
CA PHE A 368 -8.63 -18.95 -0.68
C PHE A 368 -9.98 -19.19 -1.35
N ARG A 369 -10.00 -19.91 -2.48
CA ARG A 369 -11.24 -20.15 -3.23
C ARG A 369 -12.27 -20.92 -2.40
N THR A 370 -11.86 -22.06 -1.84
CA THR A 370 -12.74 -22.96 -1.09
C THR A 370 -13.21 -22.35 0.23
N THR A 371 -12.37 -21.54 0.87
CA THR A 371 -12.64 -21.07 2.24
C THR A 371 -13.23 -19.66 2.28
N ILE A 372 -12.82 -18.78 1.38
CA ILE A 372 -13.24 -17.37 1.37
C ILE A 372 -14.23 -17.12 0.24
N LEU A 373 -13.85 -17.40 -1.01
CA LEU A 373 -14.62 -17.00 -2.18
C LEU A 373 -15.96 -17.74 -2.31
N GLU A 374 -15.94 -19.07 -2.30
CA GLU A 374 -17.15 -19.87 -2.50
C GLU A 374 -18.21 -19.62 -1.40
N PRO A 375 -17.86 -19.56 -0.09
CA PRO A 375 -18.82 -19.18 0.94
C PRO A 375 -19.34 -17.74 0.81
N LEU A 376 -18.51 -16.80 0.36
CA LEU A 376 -18.95 -15.43 0.07
C LEU A 376 -19.96 -15.41 -1.09
N GLN A 377 -19.69 -16.12 -2.17
CA GLN A 377 -20.60 -16.23 -3.31
C GLN A 377 -21.93 -16.87 -2.90
N GLN A 378 -21.91 -17.90 -2.06
CA GLN A 378 -23.14 -18.50 -1.50
C GLN A 378 -23.96 -17.50 -0.67
N LEU A 379 -23.28 -16.63 0.11
CA LEU A 379 -23.96 -15.54 0.81
C LEU A 379 -24.60 -14.56 -0.20
N LEU A 380 -23.84 -14.12 -1.21
CA LEU A 380 -24.31 -13.17 -2.22
C LEU A 380 -25.45 -13.74 -3.08
N ASP A 381 -25.47 -15.04 -3.34
CA ASP A 381 -26.62 -15.71 -4.00
C ASP A 381 -27.91 -15.57 -3.16
N SER A 382 -27.80 -15.50 -1.83
CA SER A 382 -28.94 -15.23 -0.94
C SER A 382 -29.25 -13.73 -0.76
N LEU A 383 -28.33 -12.85 -1.16
CA LEU A 383 -28.38 -11.40 -1.04
C LEU A 383 -28.10 -10.72 -2.41
N PRO A 384 -29.01 -10.86 -3.40
CA PRO A 384 -28.70 -10.54 -4.79
C PRO A 384 -28.37 -9.07 -5.05
N GLY A 385 -28.78 -8.14 -4.17
CA GLY A 385 -28.49 -6.70 -4.27
C GLY A 385 -27.27 -6.22 -3.48
N THR A 386 -26.60 -7.09 -2.73
CA THR A 386 -25.43 -6.74 -1.92
C THR A 386 -24.18 -6.67 -2.80
N VAL A 387 -23.39 -5.61 -2.61
CA VAL A 387 -22.07 -5.46 -3.25
C VAL A 387 -20.96 -5.63 -2.21
N VAL A 388 -19.78 -6.07 -2.65
CA VAL A 388 -18.62 -6.27 -1.79
C VAL A 388 -17.44 -5.46 -2.32
N VAL A 389 -16.77 -4.72 -1.44
CA VAL A 389 -15.48 -4.07 -1.73
C VAL A 389 -14.40 -4.79 -0.93
N THR A 390 -13.34 -5.25 -1.58
CA THR A 390 -12.22 -5.96 -0.93
C THR A 390 -10.95 -5.13 -1.00
N VAL A 391 -10.30 -4.95 0.14
CA VAL A 391 -9.00 -4.27 0.29
C VAL A 391 -7.97 -5.33 0.69
N PRO A 392 -6.89 -5.55 -0.10
CA PRO A 392 -5.89 -6.55 0.22
C PRO A 392 -5.04 -6.15 1.42
N SER A 393 -4.29 -7.10 1.94
CA SER A 393 -3.19 -6.90 2.86
C SER A 393 -1.89 -7.40 2.25
N VAL A 394 -0.75 -6.80 2.60
CA VAL A 394 0.58 -7.32 2.23
C VAL A 394 0.86 -8.70 2.82
N ARG A 395 0.01 -9.14 3.75
CA ARG A 395 -0.01 -10.48 4.33
C ARG A 395 -0.89 -11.48 3.58
N ASP A 396 -1.62 -11.07 2.54
CA ASP A 396 -2.38 -12.00 1.71
C ASP A 396 -1.42 -12.85 0.86
N ILE A 397 -1.33 -14.14 1.17
CA ILE A 397 -0.46 -15.07 0.43
C ILE A 397 -0.88 -15.25 -1.04
N VAL A 398 -2.12 -14.89 -1.38
CA VAL A 398 -2.65 -14.92 -2.76
C VAL A 398 -2.30 -13.67 -3.56
N SER A 399 -1.75 -12.65 -2.91
CA SER A 399 -1.24 -11.45 -3.58
C SER A 399 0.20 -11.70 -4.05
N ASP A 400 0.48 -11.38 -5.32
CA ASP A 400 1.86 -11.31 -5.80
C ASP A 400 2.54 -10.00 -5.37
N HIS A 401 1.77 -8.93 -5.16
CA HIS A 401 2.24 -7.64 -4.67
C HIS A 401 2.38 -7.65 -3.14
N ALA A 402 3.61 -7.67 -2.62
CA ALA A 402 3.91 -7.86 -1.19
C ALA A 402 4.47 -6.62 -0.48
N VAL A 403 4.29 -5.43 -1.06
CA VAL A 403 4.72 -4.13 -0.50
C VAL A 403 3.53 -3.19 -0.33
N PHE A 404 3.71 -2.18 0.51
CA PHE A 404 2.73 -1.12 0.73
C PHE A 404 3.28 0.21 0.19
N PRO A 405 2.54 0.99 -0.62
CA PRO A 405 1.17 0.76 -1.10
C PRO A 405 1.04 -0.42 -2.08
N GLN A 406 -0.02 -1.21 -1.92
CA GLN A 406 -0.24 -2.49 -2.59
C GLN A 406 -1.30 -2.35 -3.71
N ALA A 407 -1.08 -3.04 -4.83
CA ALA A 407 -2.12 -3.20 -5.86
C ALA A 407 -3.29 -4.06 -5.37
N GLU A 408 -4.44 -3.97 -6.06
CA GLU A 408 -5.57 -4.88 -5.83
C GLU A 408 -5.22 -6.36 -6.08
N LEU A 409 -6.04 -7.27 -5.55
CA LEU A 409 -5.88 -8.70 -5.88
C LEU A 409 -6.16 -8.94 -7.37
N ALA A 410 -5.48 -9.92 -7.95
CA ALA A 410 -5.57 -10.22 -9.37
C ALA A 410 -7.03 -10.55 -9.76
N SER A 411 -7.45 -10.16 -10.98
CA SER A 411 -8.85 -10.27 -11.41
C SER A 411 -9.36 -11.70 -11.55
N ASN A 412 -8.48 -12.70 -11.56
CA ASN A 412 -8.83 -14.12 -11.50
C ASN A 412 -9.08 -14.63 -10.08
N VAL A 413 -8.74 -13.86 -9.04
CA VAL A 413 -8.97 -14.21 -7.63
C VAL A 413 -10.45 -14.08 -7.28
N PHE A 414 -11.15 -13.08 -7.82
CA PHE A 414 -12.59 -12.88 -7.66
C PHE A 414 -13.29 -12.95 -9.02
N ASP A 415 -14.18 -13.93 -9.20
CA ASP A 415 -14.93 -14.15 -10.44
C ASP A 415 -16.42 -13.76 -10.33
N ASP A 416 -16.82 -13.02 -9.28
CA ASP A 416 -18.18 -12.49 -9.10
C ASP A 416 -18.23 -10.97 -9.40
N PRO A 417 -19.11 -10.50 -10.30
CA PRO A 417 -19.19 -9.09 -10.68
C PRO A 417 -19.65 -8.14 -9.56
N ARG A 418 -20.17 -8.67 -8.45
CA ARG A 418 -20.56 -7.89 -7.26
C ARG A 418 -19.38 -7.61 -6.33
N ILE A 419 -18.23 -8.24 -6.57
CA ILE A 419 -17.02 -8.09 -5.76
C ILE A 419 -16.03 -7.16 -6.47
N TYR A 420 -15.74 -6.03 -5.85
CA TYR A 420 -14.81 -5.01 -6.32
C TYR A 420 -13.52 -5.11 -5.51
N SER A 421 -12.44 -5.62 -6.11
CA SER A 421 -11.12 -5.59 -5.47
C SER A 421 -10.42 -4.27 -5.77
N VAL A 422 -10.11 -3.50 -4.72
CA VAL A 422 -9.47 -2.18 -4.77
C VAL A 422 -8.04 -2.28 -4.19
N PRO A 423 -7.15 -1.29 -4.43
CA PRO A 423 -5.79 -1.32 -3.87
C PRO A 423 -5.77 -1.13 -2.34
N ASN A 424 -4.57 -1.16 -1.76
CA ASN A 424 -4.35 -0.86 -0.34
C ASN A 424 -3.20 0.15 -0.16
N PRO A 425 -3.45 1.35 0.39
CA PRO A 425 -4.76 1.84 0.81
C PRO A 425 -5.64 2.14 -0.41
N SER A 426 -6.92 2.43 -0.18
CA SER A 426 -7.83 2.87 -1.26
C SER A 426 -8.79 3.95 -0.80
N GLN A 427 -9.18 4.77 -1.76
CA GLN A 427 -10.28 5.72 -1.65
C GLN A 427 -11.37 5.34 -2.66
N PHE A 428 -12.60 5.24 -2.20
CA PHE A 428 -13.76 4.93 -3.04
C PHE A 428 -15.02 5.57 -2.47
N THR A 429 -16.09 5.57 -3.25
CA THR A 429 -17.40 6.06 -2.82
C THR A 429 -18.46 4.98 -2.92
N LEU A 430 -19.36 4.99 -1.95
CA LEU A 430 -20.60 4.19 -1.95
C LEU A 430 -21.76 5.16 -1.98
N ASN A 431 -22.53 5.18 -3.07
CA ASN A 431 -23.59 6.18 -3.30
C ASN A 431 -23.11 7.63 -3.09
N GLY A 432 -21.88 7.93 -3.51
CA GLY A 432 -21.25 9.25 -3.37
C GLY A 432 -20.53 9.46 -2.03
N VAL A 433 -20.85 8.71 -0.96
CA VAL A 433 -20.17 8.88 0.33
C VAL A 433 -18.74 8.36 0.23
N SER A 434 -17.76 9.20 0.56
CA SER A 434 -16.33 8.89 0.47
C SER A 434 -15.83 8.02 1.62
N PHE A 435 -15.10 6.97 1.26
CA PHE A 435 -14.43 6.03 2.15
C PHE A 435 -12.93 6.09 1.92
N GLY A 436 -12.16 6.20 2.99
CA GLY A 436 -10.72 5.91 3.01
C GLY A 436 -10.48 4.63 3.81
N VAL A 437 -9.76 3.66 3.23
CA VAL A 437 -9.52 2.36 3.87
C VAL A 437 -8.06 1.94 3.70
N SER A 438 -7.47 1.41 4.78
CA SER A 438 -6.15 0.78 4.77
C SER A 438 -6.17 -0.50 5.58
N SER A 439 -5.41 -1.51 5.16
CA SER A 439 -5.22 -2.75 5.94
C SER A 439 -4.09 -2.67 6.96
N VAL A 440 -3.24 -1.64 6.88
CA VAL A 440 -2.06 -1.50 7.74
C VAL A 440 -2.48 -0.94 9.10
N ASP A 441 -1.98 -1.54 10.18
CA ASP A 441 -2.27 -1.12 11.57
C ASP A 441 -1.49 0.15 11.98
N VAL A 442 -1.70 1.23 11.23
CA VAL A 442 -1.05 2.52 11.44
C VAL A 442 -1.34 3.09 12.83
N LEU A 443 -2.51 2.80 13.40
CA LEU A 443 -2.89 3.27 14.74
C LEU A 443 -2.03 2.63 15.84
N PHE A 444 -1.80 1.32 15.77
CA PHE A 444 -0.92 0.64 16.71
C PHE A 444 0.53 1.11 16.55
N HIS A 445 0.98 1.32 15.31
CA HIS A 445 2.33 1.79 15.02
C HIS A 445 2.55 3.21 15.57
N LEU A 446 1.60 4.13 15.32
CA LEU A 446 1.65 5.49 15.86
C LEU A 446 1.65 5.48 17.39
N ARG A 447 0.78 4.69 18.02
CA ARG A 447 0.73 4.59 19.49
C ARG A 447 2.07 4.14 20.09
N LYS A 448 2.79 3.28 19.38
CA LYS A 448 4.09 2.77 19.81
C LYS A 448 5.18 3.83 19.72
N GLU A 449 5.20 4.56 18.61
CA GLU A 449 6.24 5.54 18.28
C GLU A 449 6.01 6.94 18.86
N GLU A 450 4.78 7.29 19.22
CA GLU A 450 4.43 8.63 19.69
C GLU A 450 5.19 9.02 20.97
N PHE A 451 5.80 10.20 20.90
CA PHE A 451 6.30 11.00 21.99
C PHE A 451 5.37 12.19 22.22
N PHE A 452 4.53 12.13 23.25
CA PHE A 452 3.61 13.20 23.59
C PHE A 452 4.26 14.24 24.51
N ARG A 453 4.21 15.52 24.12
CA ARG A 453 4.66 16.65 24.92
C ARG A 453 3.48 17.53 25.33
N PRO A 454 3.23 17.71 26.64
CA PRO A 454 2.26 18.69 27.12
C PRO A 454 2.67 20.12 26.77
N MET A 455 1.71 20.95 26.32
CA MET A 455 1.95 22.34 25.93
C MET A 455 0.75 23.21 26.26
N SER A 456 0.97 24.50 26.50
CA SER A 456 -0.11 25.47 26.66
C SER A 456 -0.72 25.85 25.30
N GLU A 457 -2.04 25.93 25.23
CA GLU A 457 -2.77 26.30 24.00
C GLU A 457 -2.94 27.82 23.92
N ILE A 458 -2.77 28.40 22.73
CA ILE A 458 -3.11 29.80 22.43
C ILE A 458 -4.06 29.83 21.24
N ASN A 459 -5.09 30.69 21.32
CA ASN A 459 -6.09 30.86 20.27
C ASN A 459 -6.74 29.52 19.89
N SER A 460 -7.08 28.69 20.89
CA SER A 460 -7.59 27.35 20.62
C SER A 460 -8.93 27.39 19.88
N VAL A 461 -9.09 26.44 18.96
CA VAL A 461 -10.26 26.28 18.11
C VAL A 461 -11.28 25.41 18.84
N ALA A 462 -12.54 25.85 18.86
CA ALA A 462 -13.62 25.08 19.45
C ALA A 462 -13.82 23.75 18.70
N LEU A 463 -14.22 22.71 19.43
CA LEU A 463 -14.66 21.46 18.82
C LEU A 463 -16.03 21.67 18.16
N GLU A 464 -16.26 20.99 17.05
CA GLU A 464 -17.57 20.97 16.43
C GLU A 464 -18.57 20.12 17.21
N ASP A 465 -19.87 20.30 16.94
CA ASP A 465 -20.92 19.50 17.54
C ASP A 465 -20.75 18.01 17.17
N ASN A 466 -20.78 17.14 18.18
CA ASN A 466 -20.52 15.70 18.08
C ASN A 466 -19.07 15.31 17.73
N GLU A 467 -18.12 16.24 17.68
CA GLU A 467 -16.70 15.90 17.59
C GLU A 467 -16.25 15.20 18.88
N THR A 468 -15.40 14.19 18.75
CA THR A 468 -14.80 13.54 19.92
C THR A 468 -13.90 14.53 20.66
N PRO A 469 -13.90 14.55 22.01
CA PRO A 469 -12.96 15.35 22.79
C PRO A 469 -11.52 15.24 22.30
N ALA A 470 -10.85 16.38 22.08
CA ALA A 470 -9.47 16.43 21.59
C ALA A 470 -8.46 15.74 22.53
N SER A 471 -8.80 15.57 23.80
CA SER A 471 -7.99 14.87 24.80
C SER A 471 -8.02 13.33 24.63
N ASP A 472 -8.98 12.77 23.91
CA ASP A 472 -9.11 11.32 23.68
C ASP A 472 -7.89 10.78 22.94
N ALA A 473 -7.24 9.77 23.53
CA ALA A 473 -5.99 9.22 23.00
C ALA A 473 -6.16 8.61 21.60
N MET A 474 -7.28 7.96 21.30
CA MET A 474 -7.50 7.36 19.98
C MET A 474 -7.83 8.44 18.95
N ALA A 475 -8.56 9.49 19.35
CA ALA A 475 -8.80 10.65 18.51
C ALA A 475 -7.50 11.38 18.15
N LYS A 476 -6.52 11.46 19.07
CA LYS A 476 -5.19 12.02 18.77
C LYS A 476 -4.46 11.22 17.68
N LEU A 477 -4.42 9.89 17.80
CA LEU A 477 -3.80 9.03 16.78
C LEU A 477 -4.44 9.19 15.40
N CYS A 478 -5.77 9.21 15.36
CA CYS A 478 -6.50 9.37 14.11
C CYS A 478 -6.32 10.79 13.52
N ARG A 479 -6.23 11.82 14.37
CA ARG A 479 -5.97 13.19 13.94
C ARG A 479 -4.58 13.35 13.33
N HIS A 480 -3.56 12.62 13.81
CA HIS A 480 -2.25 12.56 13.14
C HIS A 480 -2.38 12.09 11.69
N ILE A 481 -3.20 11.07 11.42
CA ILE A 481 -3.40 10.53 10.07
C ILE A 481 -4.04 11.56 9.14
N LEU A 482 -5.10 12.24 9.62
CA LEU A 482 -5.78 13.31 8.88
C LEU A 482 -4.85 14.52 8.63
N GLN A 483 -4.13 14.97 9.65
CA GLN A 483 -3.22 16.12 9.55
C GLN A 483 -2.00 15.83 8.66
N GLN A 484 -1.48 14.61 8.68
CA GLN A 484 -0.35 14.19 7.86
C GLN A 484 -0.75 13.76 6.46
N ARG A 485 -2.06 13.83 6.14
CA ARG A 485 -2.65 13.56 4.82
C ARG A 485 -2.16 12.26 4.19
N SER A 486 -1.89 11.25 5.00
CA SER A 486 -1.32 9.99 4.55
C SER A 486 -1.82 8.80 5.37
N PHE A 487 -2.16 7.71 4.68
CA PHE A 487 -2.52 6.44 5.30
C PHE A 487 -1.38 5.82 6.14
N TYR A 488 -0.13 6.23 5.91
CA TYR A 488 1.01 5.80 6.70
C TYR A 488 2.09 6.89 6.78
N PRO A 489 2.00 7.78 7.79
CA PRO A 489 2.93 8.90 7.91
C PRO A 489 4.24 8.55 8.65
N ILE A 490 4.37 7.34 9.19
CA ILE A 490 5.52 6.93 9.99
C ILE A 490 6.69 6.59 9.07
N PHE A 491 7.85 7.18 9.35
CA PHE A 491 9.06 6.88 8.60
C PHE A 491 10.33 7.01 9.46
N PRO A 492 11.21 5.99 9.47
CA PRO A 492 11.01 4.65 8.90
C PRO A 492 9.90 3.87 9.64
N PRO A 493 9.28 2.83 9.03
CA PRO A 493 8.43 1.91 9.78
C PRO A 493 9.15 1.35 11.02
N PRO A 494 8.45 1.12 12.15
CA PRO A 494 9.07 0.54 13.34
C PRO A 494 9.73 -0.79 13.01
N LEU A 495 10.99 -1.00 13.41
CA LEU A 495 11.80 -2.12 12.92
C LEU A 495 11.16 -3.49 13.15
N ASP A 496 10.53 -3.69 14.30
CA ASP A 496 9.86 -4.95 14.65
C ASP A 496 8.51 -5.14 13.95
N LEU A 497 7.94 -4.08 13.36
CA LEU A 497 6.68 -4.09 12.62
C LEU A 497 6.88 -3.83 11.12
N ALA A 498 8.12 -3.64 10.67
CA ALA A 498 8.43 -3.30 9.28
C ALA A 498 7.93 -4.37 8.29
N HIS A 499 7.98 -5.64 8.70
CA HIS A 499 7.46 -6.78 7.93
C HIS A 499 5.93 -6.79 7.79
N GLU A 500 5.18 -6.05 8.62
CA GLU A 500 3.73 -5.89 8.50
C GLU A 500 3.35 -4.79 7.47
N VAL A 501 4.33 -4.03 6.98
CA VAL A 501 4.11 -2.91 6.04
C VAL A 501 4.83 -3.14 4.72
N ASN A 502 6.12 -3.50 4.74
CA ASN A 502 6.98 -3.57 3.57
C ASN A 502 6.88 -2.27 2.72
N LEU A 503 7.18 -1.14 3.36
CA LEU A 503 6.95 0.19 2.79
C LEU A 503 7.85 0.48 1.58
N ASP A 504 7.26 0.67 0.40
CA ASP A 504 7.89 1.30 -0.76
C ASP A 504 7.71 2.82 -0.68
N VAL A 505 8.83 3.52 -0.54
CA VAL A 505 8.84 4.97 -0.37
C VAL A 505 8.77 5.71 -1.70
N THR A 506 9.32 5.12 -2.77
CA THR A 506 9.28 5.69 -4.11
C THR A 506 7.85 5.86 -4.64
N HIS A 507 6.92 5.04 -4.15
CA HIS A 507 5.49 5.11 -4.51
C HIS A 507 4.61 5.76 -3.43
N SER A 508 5.20 6.49 -2.47
CA SER A 508 4.49 7.11 -1.33
C SER A 508 3.40 8.11 -1.71
N ALA A 509 3.37 8.63 -2.95
CA ALA A 509 2.24 9.41 -3.46
C ALA A 509 0.91 8.63 -3.39
N ARG A 510 0.93 7.30 -3.53
CA ARG A 510 -0.25 6.43 -3.38
C ARG A 510 -0.70 6.23 -1.94
N LEU A 511 0.06 6.76 -0.97
CA LEU A 511 -0.33 6.80 0.43
C LEU A 511 -1.07 8.08 0.79
N LYS A 512 -1.23 9.03 -0.14
CA LYS A 512 -2.00 10.26 0.09
C LYS A 512 -3.44 9.89 0.50
N LEU A 513 -3.90 10.46 1.61
CA LEU A 513 -5.21 10.16 2.20
C LEU A 513 -6.36 10.81 1.44
N ALA A 514 -6.11 12.00 0.88
CA ALA A 514 -7.01 12.79 0.09
C ALA A 514 -6.22 13.89 -0.63
N GLU A 515 -6.66 14.25 -1.84
CA GLU A 515 -6.15 15.44 -2.55
C GLU A 515 -7.00 16.67 -2.20
N ASP A 516 -8.33 16.54 -2.26
CA ASP A 516 -9.26 17.66 -2.10
C ASP A 516 -9.89 17.75 -0.69
N ALA A 517 -10.53 16.67 -0.23
CA ALA A 517 -11.33 16.66 1.00
C ALA A 517 -11.14 15.36 1.80
N ALA A 518 -11.26 15.46 3.13
CA ALA A 518 -11.21 14.29 4.00
C ALA A 518 -12.31 13.27 3.64
N PRO A 519 -12.06 11.96 3.83
CA PRO A 519 -13.10 10.97 3.63
C PRO A 519 -14.22 11.15 4.67
N ALA A 520 -15.47 10.91 4.29
CA ALA A 520 -16.59 10.90 5.22
C ALA A 520 -16.48 9.75 6.23
N VAL A 521 -15.98 8.60 5.77
CA VAL A 521 -15.70 7.42 6.61
C VAL A 521 -14.25 6.99 6.42
N LEU A 522 -13.48 6.91 7.51
CA LEU A 522 -12.10 6.43 7.49
C LEU A 522 -11.99 5.13 8.28
N VAL A 523 -11.74 4.01 7.61
CA VAL A 523 -11.62 2.69 8.23
C VAL A 523 -10.15 2.35 8.45
N LEU A 524 -9.77 2.21 9.72
CA LEU A 524 -8.40 1.91 10.17
C LEU A 524 -8.44 0.74 11.15
N PRO A 525 -8.42 -0.51 10.65
CA PRO A 525 -8.37 -1.69 11.51
C PRO A 525 -7.08 -1.71 12.35
N SER A 526 -7.22 -2.18 13.59
CA SER A 526 -6.09 -2.19 14.53
C SER A 526 -6.20 -3.30 15.57
N LYS A 527 -5.05 -3.77 16.06
CA LYS A 527 -4.89 -4.58 17.28
C LYS A 527 -5.46 -3.88 18.53
N LEU A 528 -5.59 -2.55 18.48
CA LEU A 528 -6.21 -1.77 19.54
C LEU A 528 -7.71 -2.13 19.71
N LYS A 529 -8.25 -1.87 20.91
CA LYS A 529 -9.69 -2.08 21.18
C LYS A 529 -10.53 -1.34 20.14
N GLN A 530 -11.56 -2.01 19.64
CA GLN A 530 -12.49 -1.48 18.66
C GLN A 530 -13.12 -0.16 19.13
N PHE A 531 -13.27 0.81 18.23
CA PHE A 531 -13.84 2.13 18.52
C PHE A 531 -14.41 2.80 17.26
N HIS A 532 -15.29 3.77 17.46
CA HIS A 532 -15.61 4.80 16.47
C HIS A 532 -15.34 6.17 17.10
N LYS A 533 -14.88 7.12 16.28
CA LYS A 533 -14.60 8.51 16.69
C LYS A 533 -14.96 9.45 15.56
N THR A 534 -15.59 10.57 15.88
CA THR A 534 -15.81 11.68 14.93
C THR A 534 -14.69 12.70 15.11
N ILE A 535 -13.95 12.99 14.04
CA ILE A 535 -12.78 13.88 14.03
C ILE A 535 -12.86 14.74 12.79
N ASP A 536 -12.94 16.06 12.96
CA ASP A 536 -13.01 17.00 11.83
C ASP A 536 -14.05 16.57 10.77
N GLN A 537 -15.25 16.19 11.24
CA GLN A 537 -16.39 15.68 10.44
C GLN A 537 -16.18 14.32 9.74
N THR A 538 -15.03 13.69 9.88
CA THR A 538 -14.79 12.31 9.44
C THR A 538 -15.20 11.31 10.53
N ALA A 539 -15.98 10.29 10.17
CA ALA A 539 -16.25 9.14 11.01
C ALA A 539 -15.10 8.13 10.89
N VAL A 540 -14.22 8.08 11.89
CA VAL A 540 -13.10 7.13 11.94
C VAL A 540 -13.53 5.86 12.67
N VAL A 541 -13.32 4.71 12.03
CA VAL A 541 -13.79 3.40 12.50
C VAL A 541 -12.62 2.42 12.60
N ASN A 542 -12.37 1.90 13.79
CA ASN A 542 -11.57 0.70 14.01
C ASN A 542 -12.53 -0.46 14.35
N PRO A 543 -12.84 -1.36 13.39
CA PRO A 543 -13.67 -2.53 13.65
C PRO A 543 -12.96 -3.61 14.50
N SER A 544 -11.65 -3.45 14.76
CA SER A 544 -10.74 -4.52 15.18
C SER A 544 -10.72 -5.68 14.16
N PHE A 545 -10.11 -6.79 14.51
CA PHE A 545 -10.03 -7.97 13.64
C PHE A 545 -11.17 -8.95 13.90
N ALA A 546 -11.60 -9.68 12.88
CA ALA A 546 -12.64 -10.70 12.99
C ALA A 546 -12.30 -11.76 14.05
N THR A 547 -11.02 -12.12 14.19
CA THR A 547 -10.52 -13.00 15.27
C THR A 547 -10.70 -12.45 16.69
N LYS A 548 -10.92 -11.14 16.86
CA LYS A 548 -11.32 -10.53 18.14
C LYS A 548 -12.83 -10.57 18.37
N GLY A 549 -13.57 -11.21 17.46
CA GLY A 549 -15.00 -11.42 17.59
C GLY A 549 -15.82 -10.17 17.30
N THR A 550 -15.34 -9.24 16.47
CA THR A 550 -16.05 -7.98 16.16
C THR A 550 -16.01 -7.59 14.69
N TYR A 551 -16.99 -6.77 14.30
CA TYR A 551 -17.08 -6.07 13.00
C TYR A 551 -17.89 -4.79 13.20
N ALA A 552 -17.94 -3.90 12.20
CA ALA A 552 -18.74 -2.69 12.27
C ALA A 552 -19.91 -2.73 11.29
N ASN A 553 -21.06 -2.19 11.71
CA ASN A 553 -22.22 -1.89 10.89
C ASN A 553 -22.40 -0.37 10.83
N LEU A 554 -22.48 0.17 9.62
CA LEU A 554 -22.68 1.58 9.37
C LEU A 554 -24.06 1.78 8.75
N LYS A 555 -24.79 2.76 9.26
CA LYS A 555 -26.01 3.28 8.62
C LYS A 555 -25.72 4.67 8.10
N ILE A 556 -25.81 4.81 6.79
CA ILE A 556 -25.55 6.05 6.08
C ILE A 556 -26.89 6.62 5.63
N ALA A 557 -27.12 7.90 5.90
CA ALA A 557 -28.33 8.62 5.52
C ALA A 557 -27.95 10.00 4.99
N ALA A 558 -28.74 10.51 4.04
CA ALA A 558 -28.48 11.79 3.40
C ALA A 558 -28.32 12.93 4.42
N GLY A 559 -27.27 13.73 4.25
CA GLY A 559 -26.98 14.90 5.07
C GLY A 559 -26.63 14.59 6.54
N LYS A 560 -26.28 13.35 6.88
CA LYS A 560 -25.91 12.95 8.25
C LYS A 560 -24.58 12.22 8.27
N LEU A 561 -23.84 12.41 9.37
CA LEU A 561 -22.68 11.59 9.69
C LEU A 561 -23.08 10.11 9.77
N ALA A 562 -22.16 9.23 9.34
CA ALA A 562 -22.36 7.80 9.41
C ALA A 562 -22.61 7.35 10.86
N GLN A 563 -23.72 6.65 11.09
CA GLN A 563 -23.98 6.03 12.39
C GLN A 563 -23.24 4.69 12.43
N VAL A 564 -22.36 4.52 13.41
CA VAL A 564 -21.46 3.36 13.50
C VAL A 564 -21.78 2.52 14.73
N ASP A 565 -22.20 1.29 14.50
CA ASP A 565 -22.42 0.27 15.52
C ASP A 565 -21.31 -0.77 15.43
N ILE A 566 -20.57 -1.01 16.53
CA ILE A 566 -19.57 -2.09 16.56
C ILE A 566 -20.20 -3.34 17.16
N CYS A 567 -20.35 -4.35 16.32
CA CYS A 567 -21.08 -5.58 16.61
C CYS A 567 -20.11 -6.70 17.05
N LYS A 568 -20.62 -7.64 17.85
CA LYS A 568 -19.90 -8.85 18.24
C LYS A 568 -20.34 -10.03 17.37
N LEU A 569 -19.42 -10.95 17.06
CA LEU A 569 -19.70 -12.18 16.31
C LEU A 569 -20.43 -13.23 17.17
N SER A 570 -20.08 -13.31 18.45
CA SER A 570 -20.79 -14.10 19.46
C SER A 570 -21.80 -13.24 20.23
N GLU A 571 -23.02 -13.73 20.41
CA GLU A 571 -23.91 -13.31 21.50
C GLU A 571 -23.63 -14.10 22.77
#